data_AF-A0A0C9Y524-F1
#
_entry.id   AF-A0A0C9Y524-F1
#
_cell.length_a   1.000
_cell.length_b   1.000
_cell.length_c   1.000
_cell.angle_alpha   90.00
_cell.angle_beta   90.00
_cell.angle_gamma   90.00
#
_symmetry.space_group_name_H-M   'P 1'
#
loop_
_entity.id
_entity.type
_entity.pdbx_description
1 polymer ?
#
loop_
_entity_poly.entity_id
_entity_poly.type
_entity_poly.pdbx_seq_one_letter_code
_entity_poly.pdbx_strand_id
1 'polypeptide(L)'
;STFDVNYLFDHRASSPTICKFCCDLRNKNPAKFDNKHLGHMIQYLKKTATSTLCAHIEKFHLLDYLDLALQEDRDWLIQVKLVKECITNGYSLQELRSLVDRGAGLKNLPPHPVTPTPNLGSGNTNDNDRSGTPPFSITLFHKSLINFIVADDQSL
;
A
#
# COMPACT_ATOMS: atom_id res chain seq x y z
N SER A 1 -15.08 6.70 6.54
CA SER A 1 -13.69 6.21 6.52
C SER A 1 -13.62 4.96 5.66
N THR A 2 -13.11 5.12 4.45
CA THR A 2 -12.97 4.11 3.39
C THR A 2 -11.68 3.33 3.59
N PHE A 3 -11.73 2.37 4.51
CA PHE A 3 -10.62 1.46 4.73
C PHE A 3 -10.68 0.31 3.71
N ASP A 4 -9.52 -0.03 3.17
CA ASP A 4 -9.23 -1.19 2.32
C ASP A 4 -9.91 -2.50 2.78
N VAL A 5 -9.88 -2.79 4.07
CA VAL A 5 -10.48 -3.99 4.68
C VAL A 5 -12.01 -3.96 4.53
N ASN A 6 -12.65 -2.81 4.75
CA ASN A 6 -14.12 -2.69 4.61
C ASN A 6 -14.59 -2.88 3.17
N TYR A 7 -13.72 -2.65 2.17
CA TYR A 7 -14.05 -2.96 0.79
C TYR A 7 -14.10 -4.47 0.57
N LEU A 8 -13.15 -5.23 1.12
CA LEU A 8 -13.05 -6.67 0.93
C LEU A 8 -14.02 -7.47 1.79
N PHE A 9 -14.41 -6.90 2.93
CA PHE A 9 -15.29 -7.51 3.91
C PHE A 9 -16.47 -6.58 4.20
N ASP A 10 -17.65 -6.93 3.69
CA ASP A 10 -18.87 -6.16 3.97
C ASP A 10 -19.35 -6.38 5.42
N HIS A 11 -19.07 -5.41 6.28
CA HIS A 11 -19.48 -5.42 7.70
C HIS A 11 -20.97 -5.14 7.93
N ARG A 12 -21.76 -4.87 6.88
CA ARG A 12 -23.19 -4.56 7.02
C ARG A 12 -24.08 -5.81 7.02
N ALA A 13 -23.52 -6.97 6.68
CA ALA A 13 -24.27 -8.21 6.64
C ALA A 13 -24.71 -8.66 8.04
N SER A 14 -25.99 -9.04 8.16
CA SER A 14 -26.57 -9.66 9.36
C SER A 14 -26.23 -11.16 9.47
N SER A 15 -25.75 -11.76 8.39
CA SER A 15 -25.34 -13.16 8.31
C SER A 15 -23.81 -13.29 8.13
N PRO A 16 -23.23 -14.46 8.46
CA PRO A 16 -21.83 -14.74 8.16
C PRO A 16 -21.57 -14.58 6.67
N THR A 17 -20.58 -13.76 6.34
CA THR A 17 -20.13 -13.52 4.96
C THR A 17 -18.70 -13.99 4.78
N ILE A 18 -18.27 -14.09 3.52
CA ILE A 18 -16.91 -14.44 3.16
C ILE A 18 -16.29 -13.33 2.33
N CYS A 19 -14.96 -13.28 2.32
CA CYS A 19 -14.23 -12.23 1.65
C CYS A 19 -14.57 -12.19 0.15
N LYS A 20 -14.56 -11.00 -0.47
CA LYS A 20 -14.89 -10.87 -1.90
C LYS A 20 -14.05 -11.77 -2.80
N PHE A 21 -12.73 -11.86 -2.55
CA PHE A 21 -11.85 -12.76 -3.31
C PHE A 21 -12.21 -14.25 -3.14
N CYS A 22 -12.61 -14.65 -1.93
CA CYS A 22 -13.06 -15.99 -1.59
C CYS A 22 -14.36 -16.34 -2.33
N CYS A 23 -15.31 -15.39 -2.34
CA CYS A 23 -16.55 -15.46 -3.13
C CYS A 23 -16.24 -15.66 -4.61
N ASP A 24 -15.37 -14.81 -5.17
CA ASP A 24 -15.04 -14.85 -6.59
C ASP A 24 -14.34 -16.15 -6.99
N LEU A 25 -13.41 -16.64 -6.15
CA LEU A 25 -12.72 -17.90 -6.37
C LEU A 25 -13.69 -19.09 -6.38
N ARG A 26 -14.61 -19.14 -5.40
CA ARG A 26 -15.66 -20.15 -5.34
C ARG A 26 -16.56 -20.10 -6.58
N ASN A 27 -16.99 -18.92 -6.98
CA ASN A 27 -17.90 -18.73 -8.10
C ASN A 27 -17.23 -19.10 -9.45
N LYS A 28 -15.93 -18.82 -9.60
CA LYS A 28 -15.17 -19.17 -10.82
C LYS A 28 -14.92 -20.67 -10.96
N ASN A 29 -14.74 -21.41 -9.87
CA ASN A 29 -14.48 -22.85 -9.94
C ASN A 29 -15.03 -23.62 -8.72
N PRO A 30 -16.36 -23.84 -8.65
CA PRO A 30 -16.99 -24.45 -7.48
C PRO A 30 -16.48 -25.87 -7.20
N ALA A 31 -16.25 -26.69 -8.23
CA ALA A 31 -15.82 -28.08 -8.06
C ALA A 31 -14.38 -28.25 -7.51
N LYS A 32 -13.47 -27.31 -7.80
CA LYS A 32 -12.10 -27.31 -7.22
C LYS A 32 -12.03 -26.62 -5.86
N PHE A 33 -13.00 -25.78 -5.55
CA PHE A 33 -13.02 -25.01 -4.31
C PHE A 33 -13.17 -25.94 -3.08
N ASP A 34 -14.08 -26.89 -3.14
CA ASP A 34 -14.46 -27.74 -2.00
C ASP A 34 -13.34 -28.66 -1.49
N ASN A 35 -12.39 -29.05 -2.34
CA ASN A 35 -11.33 -30.00 -1.98
C ASN A 35 -9.99 -29.34 -1.56
N LYS A 36 -9.68 -28.13 -2.04
CA LYS A 36 -8.36 -27.51 -1.86
C LYS A 36 -8.41 -26.16 -1.12
N HIS A 37 -9.57 -25.51 -1.08
CA HIS A 37 -9.70 -24.12 -0.63
C HIS A 37 -10.65 -23.92 0.55
N LEU A 38 -11.25 -24.99 1.09
CA LEU A 38 -12.09 -24.92 2.29
C LEU A 38 -11.36 -24.27 3.47
N GLY A 39 -10.07 -24.58 3.64
CA GLY A 39 -9.22 -23.97 4.68
C GLY A 39 -8.82 -22.51 4.43
N HIS A 40 -9.08 -21.98 3.24
CA HIS A 40 -8.86 -20.58 2.89
C HIS A 40 -10.08 -19.72 3.24
N MET A 41 -11.25 -20.33 3.40
CA MET A 41 -12.50 -19.63 3.63
C MET A 41 -12.63 -19.23 5.10
N ILE A 42 -12.63 -17.93 5.38
CA ILE A 42 -13.07 -17.41 6.66
C ILE A 42 -14.53 -16.96 6.54
N GLN A 43 -15.37 -17.44 7.46
CA GLN A 43 -16.66 -16.82 7.72
C GLN A 43 -16.45 -15.71 8.75
N TYR A 44 -16.94 -14.51 8.46
CA TYR A 44 -16.87 -13.39 9.39
C TYR A 44 -18.24 -12.76 9.60
N LEU A 45 -18.38 -12.10 10.74
CA LEU A 45 -19.56 -11.35 11.14
C LEU A 45 -19.18 -9.88 11.29
N LYS A 46 -20.18 -9.01 11.42
CA LYS A 46 -19.98 -7.59 11.72
C LYS A 46 -19.01 -7.33 12.88
N LYS A 47 -19.04 -8.19 13.91
CA LYS A 47 -18.20 -8.10 15.12
C LYS A 47 -16.80 -8.71 14.98
N THR A 48 -16.46 -9.29 13.83
CA THR A 48 -15.12 -9.85 13.62
C THR A 48 -14.10 -8.73 13.66
N ALA A 49 -13.05 -8.93 14.47
CA ALA A 49 -12.00 -7.95 14.65
C ALA A 49 -11.24 -7.71 13.33
N THR A 50 -10.91 -6.46 13.05
CA THR A 50 -10.11 -6.06 11.88
C THR A 50 -8.78 -6.83 11.79
N SER A 51 -8.14 -7.13 12.92
CA SER A 51 -6.91 -7.92 12.97
C SER A 51 -7.08 -9.32 12.36
N THR A 52 -8.20 -9.99 12.61
CA THR A 52 -8.51 -11.29 12.01
C THR A 52 -8.70 -11.19 10.50
N LEU A 53 -9.33 -10.11 10.04
CA LEU A 53 -9.56 -9.86 8.62
C LEU A 53 -8.26 -9.53 7.88
N CYS A 54 -7.40 -8.70 8.47
CA CYS A 54 -6.06 -8.43 7.94
C CYS A 54 -5.23 -9.71 7.85
N ALA A 55 -5.20 -10.53 8.91
CA ALA A 55 -4.46 -11.79 8.90
C ALA A 55 -4.95 -12.77 7.80
N HIS A 56 -6.25 -12.76 7.51
CA HIS A 56 -6.80 -13.53 6.39
C HIS A 56 -6.30 -13.01 5.04
N ILE A 57 -6.31 -11.69 4.81
CA ILE A 57 -5.75 -11.09 3.59
C ILE A 57 -4.27 -11.48 3.45
N GLU A 58 -3.48 -11.26 4.49
CA GLU A 58 -2.03 -11.52 4.49
C GLU A 58 -1.70 -12.98 4.15
N LYS A 59 -2.51 -13.92 4.64
CA LYS A 59 -2.26 -15.34 4.46
C LYS A 59 -2.72 -15.88 3.09
N PHE A 60 -3.83 -15.38 2.56
CA PHE A 60 -4.51 -16.04 1.43
C PHE A 60 -4.68 -15.17 0.20
N HIS A 61 -4.70 -13.85 0.35
CA HIS A 61 -5.07 -12.91 -0.71
C HIS A 61 -4.10 -11.73 -0.82
N LEU A 62 -2.85 -11.90 -0.38
CA LEU A 62 -1.89 -10.81 -0.34
C LEU A 62 -1.59 -10.27 -1.75
N LEU A 63 -1.45 -11.14 -2.75
CA LEU A 63 -1.21 -10.71 -4.13
C LEU A 63 -2.43 -10.00 -4.72
N ASP A 64 -3.63 -10.59 -4.59
CA ASP A 64 -4.89 -9.99 -5.05
C ASP A 64 -5.14 -8.62 -4.40
N TYR A 65 -4.78 -8.50 -3.12
CA TYR A 65 -4.85 -7.25 -2.37
C TYR A 65 -3.89 -6.18 -2.91
N LEU A 66 -2.65 -6.55 -3.23
CA LEU A 66 -1.66 -5.64 -3.80
C LEU A 66 -2.05 -5.19 -5.21
N ASP A 67 -2.60 -6.10 -6.03
CA ASP A 67 -3.18 -5.76 -7.34
C ASP A 67 -4.32 -4.74 -7.20
N LEU A 68 -5.20 -4.94 -6.21
CA LEU A 68 -6.30 -4.03 -5.95
C LEU A 68 -5.81 -2.66 -5.45
N ALA A 69 -4.78 -2.63 -4.60
CA ALA A 69 -4.20 -1.41 -4.06
C ALA A 69 -3.42 -0.58 -5.09
N LEU A 70 -3.00 -1.18 -6.21
CA LEU A 70 -2.28 -0.50 -7.30
C LEU A 70 -3.20 0.15 -8.34
N GLN A 71 -4.51 -0.01 -8.25
CA GLN A 71 -5.46 0.61 -9.19
C GLN A 71 -5.46 2.14 -8.97
N GLU A 72 -5.32 2.91 -10.06
CA GLU A 72 -5.11 4.38 -10.04
C GLU A 72 -6.24 5.16 -9.33
N ASP A 73 -7.45 4.61 -9.24
CA ASP A 73 -8.61 5.25 -8.60
C ASP A 73 -8.75 4.95 -7.10
N ARG A 74 -7.71 4.39 -6.45
CA ARG A 74 -7.77 3.89 -5.07
C ARG A 74 -6.84 4.67 -4.13
N ASP A 75 -7.32 5.79 -3.59
CA ASP A 75 -6.67 6.51 -2.48
C ASP A 75 -6.94 5.86 -1.10
N TRP A 76 -6.91 4.53 -1.01
CA TRP A 76 -7.24 3.86 0.25
C TRP A 76 -6.07 3.87 1.22
N LEU A 77 -6.39 4.16 2.49
CA LEU A 77 -5.45 3.99 3.58
C LEU A 77 -5.20 2.48 3.80
N ILE A 78 -3.97 2.03 3.55
CA ILE A 78 -3.53 0.65 3.78
C ILE A 78 -3.58 0.32 5.28
N GLN A 79 -4.45 -0.61 5.67
CA GLN A 79 -4.57 -1.12 7.05
C GLN A 79 -3.94 -2.49 7.25
N VAL A 80 -3.69 -3.24 6.17
CA VAL A 80 -2.98 -4.52 6.25
C VAL A 80 -1.59 -4.28 6.85
N LYS A 81 -1.39 -4.78 8.08
CA LYS A 81 -0.27 -4.38 8.95
C LYS A 81 1.06 -4.70 8.28
N LEU A 82 1.19 -5.90 7.72
CA LEU A 82 2.41 -6.34 7.06
C LEU A 82 2.79 -5.45 5.88
N VAL A 83 1.83 -5.07 5.04
CA VAL A 83 2.06 -4.18 3.89
C VAL A 83 2.44 -2.77 4.36
N LYS A 84 1.74 -2.26 5.38
CA LYS A 84 2.02 -0.96 5.98
C LYS A 84 3.44 -0.87 6.56
N GLU A 85 3.89 -1.91 7.24
CA GLU A 85 5.26 -2.00 7.78
C GLU A 85 6.30 -1.99 6.65
N CYS A 86 6.08 -2.75 5.56
CA CYS A 86 6.98 -2.73 4.42
C CYS A 86 7.06 -1.36 3.74
N ILE A 87 5.92 -0.66 3.58
CA ILE A 87 5.90 0.70 3.04
C ILE A 87 6.69 1.66 3.95
N THR A 88 6.54 1.53 5.28
CA THR A 88 7.29 2.32 6.25
C THR A 88 8.80 2.08 6.15
N ASN A 89 9.19 0.86 5.74
CA ASN A 89 10.58 0.48 5.47
C ASN A 89 11.07 0.87 4.07
N GLY A 90 10.31 1.67 3.31
CA GLY A 90 10.72 2.25 2.03
C GLY A 90 10.31 1.47 0.79
N TYR A 91 9.57 0.38 0.91
CA TYR A 91 9.09 -0.39 -0.24
C TYR A 91 7.88 0.29 -0.89
N SER A 92 7.87 0.37 -2.22
CA SER A 92 6.67 0.73 -2.99
C SER A 92 5.70 -0.46 -3.10
N LEU A 93 4.40 -0.17 -3.32
CA LEU A 93 3.40 -1.23 -3.57
C LEU A 93 3.76 -2.09 -4.78
N GLN A 94 4.37 -1.50 -5.81
CA GLN A 94 4.78 -2.22 -7.02
C GLN A 94 5.90 -3.23 -6.74
N GLU A 95 6.88 -2.86 -5.90
CA GLU A 95 7.95 -3.77 -5.48
C GLU A 95 7.41 -4.90 -4.62
N LEU A 96 6.51 -4.60 -3.67
CA LEU A 96 5.87 -5.62 -2.84
C LEU A 96 5.07 -6.61 -3.69
N ARG A 97 4.31 -6.12 -4.67
CA ARG A 97 3.60 -6.96 -5.62
C ARG A 97 4.56 -7.89 -6.37
N SER A 98 5.64 -7.34 -6.93
CA SER A 98 6.66 -8.11 -7.67
C SER A 98 7.35 -9.16 -6.79
N LEU A 99 7.60 -8.85 -5.52
CA LEU A 99 8.18 -9.80 -4.55
C LEU A 99 7.22 -10.94 -4.23
N VAL A 100 5.96 -10.62 -3.92
CA VAL A 100 4.93 -11.62 -3.59
C VAL A 100 4.62 -12.52 -4.80
N ASP A 101 4.56 -11.96 -6.00
CA ASP A 101 4.35 -12.71 -7.25
C ASP A 101 5.48 -13.72 -7.50
N ARG A 102 6.71 -13.38 -7.11
CA ARG A 102 7.88 -14.30 -7.12
C ARG A 102 7.90 -15.28 -5.94
N GLY A 103 6.89 -15.27 -5.08
CA GLY A 103 6.76 -16.16 -3.93
C GLY A 103 7.53 -15.71 -2.68
N ALA A 104 8.04 -14.48 -2.64
CA ALA A 104 8.71 -13.96 -1.46
C ALA A 104 7.71 -13.62 -0.35
N GLY A 105 8.06 -13.97 0.90
CA GLY A 105 7.27 -13.59 2.08
C GLY A 105 7.66 -12.22 2.59
N LEU A 106 6.67 -11.33 2.80
CA LEU A 106 6.92 -9.96 3.25
C LEU A 106 7.47 -9.85 4.70
N LYS A 107 7.22 -10.87 5.53
CA LYS A 107 7.55 -10.87 6.98
C LYS A 107 9.03 -10.66 7.32
N ASN A 108 9.93 -11.01 6.41
CA ASN A 108 11.38 -11.00 6.65
C ASN A 108 12.11 -10.27 5.53
N LEU A 109 11.48 -9.28 4.89
CA LEU A 109 12.19 -8.48 3.91
C LEU A 109 13.33 -7.74 4.61
N PRO A 110 14.51 -7.65 3.98
CA PRO A 110 15.56 -6.78 4.48
C PRO A 110 15.01 -5.34 4.52
N PRO A 111 15.65 -4.43 5.29
CA PRO A 111 15.42 -3.01 5.07
C PRO A 111 15.58 -2.73 3.57
N HIS A 112 14.65 -1.97 2.98
CA HIS A 112 14.79 -1.63 1.58
C HIS A 112 16.17 -1.01 1.43
N PRO A 113 17.03 -1.49 0.49
CA PRO A 113 18.28 -0.83 0.24
C PRO A 113 17.88 0.61 -0.03
N VAL A 114 18.30 1.51 0.86
CA VAL A 114 18.25 2.93 0.57
C VAL A 114 19.13 2.96 -0.65
N THR A 115 18.52 2.99 -1.85
CA THR A 115 19.25 3.44 -3.01
C THR A 115 19.78 4.75 -2.49
N PRO A 116 21.11 4.94 -2.38
CA PRO A 116 21.58 6.30 -2.26
C PRO A 116 20.88 6.92 -3.45
N THR A 117 19.89 7.78 -3.20
CA THR A 117 19.48 8.78 -4.16
C THR A 117 20.82 9.21 -4.72
N PRO A 118 21.13 8.96 -6.01
CA PRO A 118 22.45 9.29 -6.50
C PRO A 118 22.65 10.71 -6.03
N ASN A 119 23.59 10.91 -5.10
CA ASN A 119 23.92 12.22 -4.66
C ASN A 119 24.35 12.86 -5.96
N LEU A 120 23.47 13.70 -6.49
CA LEU A 120 23.74 14.54 -7.63
C LEU A 120 24.79 15.51 -7.10
N GLY A 121 26.04 15.05 -7.12
CA GLY A 121 27.02 15.52 -6.16
C GLY A 121 28.23 14.59 -5.99
N SER A 122 28.64 13.91 -7.05
CA SER A 122 30.05 13.60 -7.24
C SER A 122 30.30 13.57 -8.74
N GLY A 123 31.26 14.39 -9.19
CA GLY A 123 31.52 14.74 -10.59
C GLY A 123 31.51 13.53 -11.54
N ASN A 124 31.30 13.73 -12.83
CA ASN A 124 32.28 14.39 -13.68
C ASN A 124 31.64 15.01 -14.93
N THR A 125 32.01 16.26 -15.19
CA THR A 125 32.22 16.93 -16.49
C THR A 125 31.24 16.71 -17.65
N ASN A 126 30.63 17.86 -18.01
CA ASN A 126 30.28 18.36 -19.34
C ASN A 126 28.80 18.35 -19.74
N ASP A 127 28.37 19.57 -20.01
CA ASP A 127 27.35 20.01 -20.96
C ASP A 127 25.87 20.08 -20.52
N ASN A 128 25.57 21.31 -20.11
CA ASN A 128 24.56 22.20 -20.70
C ASN A 128 23.10 22.13 -20.20
N ASP A 129 22.73 23.23 -19.55
CA ASP A 129 21.41 23.89 -19.62
C ASP A 129 20.19 23.17 -19.01
N ARG A 130 20.16 23.12 -17.67
CA ARG A 130 18.88 23.05 -16.94
C ARG A 130 18.90 23.99 -15.75
N SER A 131 18.43 25.21 -16.01
CA SER A 131 18.07 26.19 -14.99
C SER A 131 17.06 25.62 -14.00
N GLY A 132 17.40 25.63 -12.72
CA GLY A 132 16.64 26.51 -11.82
C GLY A 132 15.84 25.90 -10.68
N THR A 133 15.93 24.60 -10.36
CA THR A 133 15.32 24.10 -9.11
C THR A 133 16.40 23.85 -8.06
N PRO A 134 16.47 24.66 -6.98
CA PRO A 134 17.40 24.39 -5.91
C PRO A 134 17.08 23.01 -5.30
N PRO A 135 18.11 22.26 -4.86
CA PRO A 135 17.88 21.05 -4.09
C PRO A 135 17.01 21.35 -2.87
N PHE A 136 16.08 20.45 -2.57
CA PHE A 136 15.20 20.59 -1.42
C PHE A 136 16.04 20.70 -0.14
N SER A 137 15.79 21.75 0.62
CA SER A 137 16.37 21.96 1.95
C SER A 137 15.25 22.41 2.88
N ILE A 138 15.26 21.89 4.11
CA ILE A 138 14.32 22.30 5.16
C ILE A 138 14.39 23.81 5.38
N THR A 139 15.58 24.41 5.25
CA THR A 139 15.81 25.85 5.39
C THR A 139 15.15 26.63 4.26
N LEU A 140 15.20 26.10 3.03
CA LEU A 140 14.57 26.74 1.88
C LEU A 140 13.04 26.63 1.95
N PHE A 141 12.53 25.49 2.42
CA PHE A 141 11.11 25.30 2.69
C PHE A 141 10.59 26.26 3.76
N HIS A 142 11.27 26.36 4.91
CA HIS A 142 10.92 27.31 5.98
C HIS A 142 10.93 28.75 5.48
N LYS A 143 11.95 29.15 4.71
CA LYS A 143 12.02 30.50 4.12
C LYS A 143 10.86 30.77 3.15
N SER A 144 10.50 29.78 2.32
CA SER A 144 9.39 29.91 1.37
C SER A 144 8.04 30.00 2.08
N LEU A 145 7.85 29.23 3.15
CA LEU A 145 6.65 29.28 3.99
C LEU A 145 6.50 30.63 4.70
N ILE A 146 7.59 31.17 5.27
CA ILE A 146 7.59 32.50 5.89
C ILE A 146 7.23 33.57 4.86
N ASN A 147 7.86 33.53 3.67
CA ASN A 147 7.58 34.50 2.62
C ASN A 147 6.12 34.43 2.12
N PHE A 148 5.54 33.22 2.04
CA PHE A 148 4.13 33.05 1.68
C PHE A 148 3.21 33.68 2.73
N ILE A 149 3.44 33.43 4.01
CA ILE A 149 2.65 34.01 5.11
C ILE A 149 2.74 35.54 5.10
N VAL A 150 3.96 36.09 4.92
CA VAL A 150 4.15 37.55 4.87
C VAL A 150 3.47 38.16 3.65
N ALA A 151 3.52 37.51 2.48
CA ALA A 151 2.85 38.01 1.28
C ALA A 151 1.32 37.98 1.40
N ASP A 152 0.76 36.96 2.05
CA ASP A 152 -0.68 36.83 2.33
C ASP A 152 -1.16 37.90 3.33
N ASP A 153 -0.39 38.14 4.40
CA ASP A 153 -0.70 39.13 5.43
C ASP A 153 -0.63 40.59 4.92
N GLN A 154 0.18 40.85 3.89
CA GLN A 154 0.31 42.16 3.24
C GLN A 154 -0.66 42.37 2.07
N SER A 155 -1.57 41.42 1.80
CA SER A 155 -2.56 41.48 0.70
C SER A 155 -3.85 42.26 1.04
N LEU A 156 -3.81 43.17 2.02
CA LEU A 156 -4.96 44.01 2.42
C LEU A 156 -4.68 45.51 2.28
#